data_AF-A0A9D7Z7W2-F1
#
_entry.id   AF-A0A9D7Z7W2-F1
#
_cell.length_a   1.000
_cell.length_b   1.000
_cell.length_c   1.000
_cell.angle_alpha   90.00
_cell.angle_beta   90.00
_cell.angle_gamma   90.00
#
_symmetry.space_group_name_H-M   'P 1'
#
loop_
_entity.id
_entity.type
_entity.pdbx_description
1 polymer ?
#
loop_
_entity_poly.entity_id
_entity_poly.type
_entity_poly.pdbx_seq_one_letter_code
_entity_poly.pdbx_strand_id
1 'polypeptide(L)'
;DDVFRRFTPLTAASPAIRRLGALASDTGDVSGFHELMHAIRDKVGYQTGVTEVHTTAAEALASGQGVCQDHAHIFISAARCIGVPARYVSGYMLMEDEQESEAHHAWAEVKLPTLGWVGFDVSNGMCPTERYIRLTTGLDSRSAAPIRGIRRGSGDESMSVEVAVLQESAQAQQQ
;
A
#
# COMPACT_ATOMS: atom_id res chain seq x y z
N ASP A 1 4.77 6.84 -17.83
CA ASP A 1 4.13 6.01 -16.77
C ASP A 1 4.00 4.53 -17.10
N ASP A 2 4.37 4.06 -18.29
CA ASP A 2 4.25 2.64 -18.65
C ASP A 2 5.01 1.68 -17.74
N VAL A 3 6.04 2.15 -17.04
CA VAL A 3 6.73 1.36 -16.01
C VAL A 3 5.77 0.85 -14.93
N PHE A 4 4.81 1.68 -14.51
CA PHE A 4 3.86 1.37 -13.42
C PHE A 4 2.68 0.48 -13.86
N ARG A 5 2.65 0.08 -15.14
CA ARG A 5 1.73 -0.95 -15.64
C ARG A 5 2.34 -2.36 -15.54
N ARG A 6 3.64 -2.47 -15.27
CA ARG A 6 4.34 -3.76 -15.22
C ARG A 6 4.00 -4.52 -13.95
N PHE A 7 3.78 -5.81 -14.11
CA PHE A 7 3.66 -6.74 -12.99
C PHE A 7 5.04 -7.11 -12.44
N THR A 8 5.10 -7.36 -11.14
CA THR A 8 6.26 -7.96 -10.45
C THR A 8 5.82 -9.31 -9.85
N PRO A 9 6.73 -10.15 -9.34
CA PRO A 9 6.35 -11.39 -8.67
C PRO A 9 5.35 -11.16 -7.52
N LEU A 10 5.54 -10.10 -6.72
CA LEU A 10 4.65 -9.76 -5.59
C LEU A 10 3.27 -9.24 -6.03
N THR A 11 3.19 -8.70 -7.25
CA THR A 11 1.94 -8.15 -7.79
C THR A 11 1.37 -9.00 -8.92
N ALA A 12 1.85 -10.24 -9.10
CA ALA A 12 1.39 -11.11 -10.18
C ALA A 12 -0.14 -11.32 -10.11
N ALA A 13 -0.83 -11.15 -11.25
CA ALA A 13 -2.28 -11.22 -11.30
C ALA A 13 -2.78 -12.67 -11.32
N SER A 14 -3.77 -12.97 -10.47
CA SER A 14 -4.57 -14.20 -10.53
C SER A 14 -5.93 -13.95 -11.21
N PRO A 15 -6.69 -14.99 -11.60
CA PRO A 15 -8.06 -14.81 -12.08
C PRO A 15 -8.98 -14.09 -11.09
N ALA A 16 -8.77 -14.29 -9.78
CA ALA A 16 -9.52 -13.59 -8.74
C ALA A 16 -9.20 -12.10 -8.71
N ILE A 17 -7.92 -11.73 -8.82
CA ILE A 17 -7.48 -10.33 -8.90
C ILE A 17 -8.04 -9.65 -10.15
N ARG A 18 -8.02 -10.33 -11.31
CA ARG A 18 -8.60 -9.79 -12.56
C ARG A 18 -10.09 -9.47 -12.42
N ARG A 19 -10.85 -10.32 -11.72
CA ARG A 19 -12.28 -10.06 -11.43
C ARG A 19 -12.48 -8.85 -10.53
N LEU A 20 -11.63 -8.65 -9.53
CA LEU A 20 -11.66 -7.44 -8.70
C LEU A 20 -11.41 -6.19 -9.54
N GLY A 21 -10.39 -6.22 -10.41
CA GLY A 21 -10.08 -5.08 -11.29
C GLY A 21 -11.25 -4.64 -12.19
N ALA A 22 -12.18 -5.54 -12.52
CA ALA A 22 -13.36 -5.20 -13.30
C ALA A 22 -14.30 -4.19 -12.60
N LEU A 23 -14.24 -4.05 -11.28
CA LEU A 23 -14.99 -3.02 -10.54
C LEU A 23 -14.56 -1.60 -10.92
N ALA A 24 -13.31 -1.43 -11.38
CA ALA A 24 -12.75 -0.15 -11.80
C ALA A 24 -12.61 -0.06 -13.34
N SER A 25 -13.44 -0.76 -14.11
CA SER A 25 -13.27 -0.86 -15.57
C SER A 25 -13.37 0.50 -16.30
N ASP A 26 -14.14 1.44 -15.75
CA ASP A 26 -14.06 2.83 -16.19
C ASP A 26 -12.84 3.49 -15.54
N THR A 27 -11.71 3.45 -16.26
CA THR A 27 -10.43 3.97 -15.78
C THR A 27 -10.40 5.49 -15.53
N GLY A 28 -11.43 6.22 -15.98
CA GLY A 28 -11.58 7.66 -15.74
C GLY A 28 -12.34 7.98 -14.45
N ASP A 29 -13.11 7.02 -13.93
CA ASP A 29 -13.95 7.21 -12.75
C ASP A 29 -13.26 6.73 -11.48
N VAL A 30 -13.03 7.65 -10.55
CA VAL A 30 -12.43 7.36 -9.24
C VAL A 30 -13.33 6.46 -8.38
N SER A 31 -14.65 6.50 -8.60
CA SER A 31 -15.62 5.75 -7.80
C SER A 31 -15.36 4.23 -7.85
N GLY A 32 -15.08 3.69 -9.03
CA GLY A 32 -14.77 2.27 -9.20
C GLY A 32 -13.48 1.83 -8.48
N PHE A 33 -12.53 2.74 -8.27
CA PHE A 33 -11.34 2.46 -7.46
C PHE A 33 -11.64 2.47 -5.95
N HIS A 34 -12.60 3.30 -5.50
CA HIS A 34 -13.11 3.19 -4.13
C HIS A 34 -13.86 1.87 -3.91
N GLU A 35 -14.70 1.45 -4.87
CA GLU A 35 -15.36 0.14 -4.82
C GLU A 35 -14.36 -1.01 -4.77
N LEU A 36 -13.32 -0.95 -5.60
CA LEU A 36 -12.21 -1.91 -5.58
C LEU A 36 -11.51 -1.95 -4.20
N MET A 37 -11.23 -0.78 -3.62
CA MET A 37 -10.59 -0.65 -2.30
C MET A 37 -11.42 -1.35 -1.23
N HIS A 38 -12.72 -1.05 -1.16
CA HIS A 38 -13.63 -1.66 -0.19
C HIS A 38 -13.79 -3.17 -0.43
N ALA A 39 -13.94 -3.60 -1.69
CA ALA A 39 -14.07 -5.02 -2.03
C ALA A 39 -12.83 -5.85 -1.65
N ILE A 40 -11.62 -5.26 -1.70
CA ILE A 40 -10.40 -5.93 -1.23
C ILE A 40 -10.40 -6.00 0.29
N ARG A 41 -10.67 -4.87 0.97
CA ARG A 41 -10.72 -4.80 2.44
C ARG A 41 -11.71 -5.79 3.05
N ASP A 42 -12.87 -5.98 2.42
CA ASP A 42 -13.88 -6.92 2.89
C ASP A 42 -13.48 -8.39 2.67
N LYS A 43 -12.61 -8.66 1.69
CA LYS A 43 -12.15 -10.01 1.35
C LYS A 43 -10.88 -10.42 2.10
N VAL A 44 -10.08 -9.45 2.52
CA VAL A 44 -8.78 -9.67 3.15
C VAL A 44 -8.79 -8.95 4.50
N GLY A 45 -8.92 -9.72 5.57
CA GLY A 45 -8.87 -9.18 6.92
C GLY A 45 -7.45 -8.71 7.26
N TYR A 46 -7.37 -7.63 8.05
CA TYR A 46 -6.08 -7.16 8.55
C TYR A 46 -5.63 -8.04 9.72
N GLN A 47 -4.52 -8.75 9.54
CA GLN A 47 -3.95 -9.61 10.58
C GLN A 47 -2.42 -9.59 10.51
N THR A 48 -1.76 -9.31 11.63
CA THR A 48 -0.30 -9.33 11.72
C THR A 48 0.22 -10.76 11.94
N GLY A 49 1.45 -11.03 11.47
CA GLY A 49 2.12 -12.33 11.69
C GLY A 49 1.61 -13.49 10.83
N VAL A 50 0.71 -13.26 9.88
CA VAL A 50 0.18 -14.30 8.97
C VAL A 50 0.78 -14.27 7.56
N THR A 51 1.47 -13.19 7.21
CA THR A 51 2.15 -13.03 5.92
C THR A 51 3.62 -12.71 6.12
N GLU A 52 4.41 -12.98 5.08
CA GLU A 52 5.83 -12.69 5.03
C GLU A 52 6.12 -11.58 4.01
N VAL A 53 7.33 -11.01 4.07
CA VAL A 53 7.81 -9.99 3.11
C VAL A 53 7.79 -10.43 1.64
N HIS A 54 7.61 -11.72 1.38
CA HIS A 54 7.59 -12.31 0.05
C HIS A 54 6.20 -12.82 -0.37
N THR A 55 5.19 -12.72 0.50
CA THR A 55 3.80 -13.08 0.17
C THR A 55 3.32 -12.26 -1.03
N THR A 56 2.77 -12.94 -2.01
CA THR A 56 2.24 -12.32 -3.24
C THR A 56 0.79 -11.85 -3.05
N ALA A 57 0.37 -10.89 -3.87
CA ALA A 57 -1.03 -10.46 -3.95
C ALA A 57 -2.00 -11.64 -4.14
N ALA A 58 -1.63 -12.63 -4.95
CA ALA A 58 -2.47 -13.78 -5.21
C ALA A 58 -2.61 -14.70 -3.98
N GLU A 59 -1.53 -14.90 -3.23
CA GLU A 59 -1.54 -15.70 -2.00
C GLU A 59 -2.33 -15.01 -0.89
N ALA A 60 -2.10 -13.71 -0.66
CA ALA A 60 -2.83 -12.95 0.36
C ALA A 60 -4.34 -12.86 0.06
N LEU A 61 -4.71 -12.69 -1.22
CA LEU A 61 -6.12 -12.72 -1.60
C LEU A 61 -6.75 -14.12 -1.38
N ALA A 62 -5.98 -15.19 -1.60
CA ALA A 62 -6.46 -16.56 -1.41
C ALA A 62 -6.57 -16.96 0.07
N SER A 63 -5.66 -16.47 0.93
CA SER A 63 -5.73 -16.68 2.38
C SER A 63 -6.85 -15.87 3.03
N GLY A 64 -7.23 -14.74 2.45
CA GLY A 64 -8.22 -13.83 3.00
C GLY A 64 -7.72 -13.07 4.23
N GLN A 65 -6.41 -13.06 4.48
CA GLN A 65 -5.77 -12.34 5.59
C GLN A 65 -4.42 -11.76 5.12
N GLY A 66 -4.09 -10.57 5.58
CA GLY A 66 -2.82 -9.91 5.28
C GLY A 66 -2.63 -8.61 6.04
N VAL A 67 -1.57 -7.88 5.70
CA VAL A 67 -1.24 -6.56 6.25
C VAL A 67 -1.31 -5.47 5.17
N CYS A 68 -0.95 -4.23 5.51
CA CYS A 68 -1.01 -3.09 4.59
C CYS A 68 -0.21 -3.29 3.30
N GLN A 69 0.92 -4.01 3.38
CA GLN A 69 1.68 -4.43 2.21
C GLN A 69 0.82 -5.23 1.23
N ASP A 70 0.14 -6.26 1.72
CA ASP A 70 -0.58 -7.24 0.91
C ASP A 70 -1.80 -6.58 0.25
N HIS A 71 -2.53 -5.77 1.02
CA HIS A 71 -3.62 -4.95 0.53
C HIS A 71 -3.20 -4.03 -0.62
N ALA A 72 -2.09 -3.32 -0.46
CA ALA A 72 -1.56 -2.46 -1.51
C ALA A 72 -1.16 -3.28 -2.76
N HIS A 73 -0.53 -4.45 -2.60
CA HIS A 73 -0.17 -5.31 -3.75
C HIS A 73 -1.39 -5.84 -4.50
N ILE A 74 -2.44 -6.24 -3.81
CA ILE A 74 -3.69 -6.70 -4.43
C ILE A 74 -4.33 -5.57 -5.24
N PHE A 75 -4.44 -4.38 -4.66
CA PHE A 75 -5.02 -3.21 -5.32
C PHE A 75 -4.22 -2.82 -6.57
N ILE A 76 -2.89 -2.74 -6.44
CA ILE A 76 -1.98 -2.45 -7.55
C ILE A 76 -2.11 -3.49 -8.67
N SER A 77 -2.16 -4.77 -8.31
CA SER A 77 -2.31 -5.86 -9.27
C SER A 77 -3.64 -5.76 -10.03
N ALA A 78 -4.75 -5.48 -9.31
CA ALA A 78 -6.07 -5.30 -9.90
C ALA A 78 -6.13 -4.10 -10.85
N ALA A 79 -5.59 -2.94 -10.45
CA ALA A 79 -5.52 -1.75 -11.30
C ALA A 79 -4.66 -1.98 -12.56
N ARG A 80 -3.53 -2.70 -12.44
CA ARG A 80 -2.70 -3.05 -13.60
C ARG A 80 -3.41 -3.99 -14.57
N CYS A 81 -4.29 -4.88 -14.09
CA CYS A 81 -5.07 -5.79 -14.95
C CYS A 81 -5.97 -5.06 -15.96
N ILE A 82 -6.44 -3.86 -15.60
CA ILE A 82 -7.26 -3.00 -16.45
C ILE A 82 -6.44 -1.91 -17.16
N GLY A 83 -5.10 -2.01 -17.15
CA GLY A 83 -4.21 -1.10 -17.86
C GLY A 83 -3.94 0.24 -17.17
N VAL A 84 -4.33 0.38 -15.90
CA VAL A 84 -4.12 1.61 -15.14
C VAL A 84 -2.73 1.59 -14.50
N PRO A 85 -1.89 2.62 -14.69
CA PRO A 85 -0.62 2.72 -13.99
C PRO A 85 -0.85 2.77 -12.48
N ALA A 86 -0.23 1.87 -11.73
CA ALA A 86 -0.37 1.77 -10.28
C ALA A 86 0.99 1.62 -9.61
N ARG A 87 1.20 2.27 -8.47
CA ARG A 87 2.47 2.23 -7.73
C ARG A 87 2.24 1.96 -6.25
N TYR A 88 3.22 1.28 -5.66
CA TYR A 88 3.30 1.07 -4.23
C TYR A 88 3.88 2.31 -3.58
N VAL A 89 3.34 2.67 -2.42
CA VAL A 89 3.85 3.76 -1.61
C VAL A 89 4.23 3.24 -0.24
N SER A 90 5.45 3.56 0.18
CA SER A 90 5.92 3.39 1.56
C SER A 90 5.99 4.76 2.21
N GLY A 91 5.48 4.88 3.43
CA GLY A 91 5.40 6.16 4.09
C GLY A 91 5.21 6.05 5.58
N TYR A 92 4.92 7.19 6.21
CA TYR A 92 4.45 7.26 7.57
C TYR A 92 2.98 7.67 7.64
N MET A 93 2.29 7.22 8.68
CA MET A 93 0.91 7.62 8.98
C MET A 93 0.80 7.99 10.46
N LEU A 94 0.29 9.18 10.75
CA LEU A 94 -0.06 9.59 12.11
C LEU A 94 -1.32 8.84 12.54
N MET A 95 -1.23 7.98 13.58
CA MET A 95 -2.37 7.28 14.18
C MET A 95 -3.17 8.21 15.11
N GLU A 96 -4.46 7.91 15.36
CA GLU A 96 -5.32 8.73 16.25
C GLU A 96 -4.99 8.53 17.72
N ASP A 97 -4.52 7.34 18.08
CA ASP A 97 -4.22 6.97 19.45
C ASP A 97 -2.71 7.07 19.70
N GLU A 98 -2.33 7.62 20.86
CA GLU A 98 -0.95 7.82 21.36
C GLU A 98 -0.15 6.51 21.59
N GLN A 99 -0.54 5.42 20.94
CA GLN A 99 0.22 4.19 20.98
C GLN A 99 1.46 4.37 20.11
N GLU A 100 2.62 4.07 20.70
CA GLU A 100 3.89 3.82 20.02
C GLU A 100 3.72 2.66 19.02
N SER A 101 3.04 2.92 17.91
CA SER A 101 2.88 1.99 16.82
C SER A 101 3.88 2.36 15.74
N GLU A 102 4.37 1.34 15.04
CA GLU A 102 5.22 1.52 13.86
C GLU A 102 4.55 2.51 12.92
N ALA A 103 5.07 3.75 12.89
CA ALA A 103 4.50 4.80 12.05
C ALA A 103 4.54 4.42 10.56
N HIS A 104 5.31 3.40 10.20
CA HIS A 104 5.48 2.92 8.84
C HIS A 104 4.19 2.30 8.30
N HIS A 105 3.76 2.79 7.15
CA HIS A 105 2.54 2.34 6.49
C HIS A 105 2.73 2.21 4.99
N ALA A 106 1.83 1.46 4.36
CA ALA A 106 1.84 1.24 2.93
C ALA A 106 0.45 1.38 2.32
N TRP A 107 0.42 2.02 1.15
CA TRP A 107 -0.80 2.19 0.36
C TRP A 107 -0.51 2.13 -1.14
N ALA A 108 -1.56 2.15 -1.95
CA ALA A 108 -1.47 2.13 -3.40
C ALA A 108 -1.81 3.50 -3.99
N GLU A 109 -1.21 3.85 -5.11
CA GLU A 109 -1.64 5.00 -5.93
C GLU A 109 -1.90 4.56 -7.36
N VAL A 110 -2.94 5.11 -7.99
CA VAL A 110 -3.24 4.94 -9.42
C VAL A 110 -3.20 6.27 -10.14
N LYS A 111 -2.77 6.25 -11.41
CA LYS A 111 -2.76 7.46 -12.24
C LYS A 111 -4.04 7.52 -13.08
N LEU A 112 -4.93 8.45 -12.73
CA LEU A 112 -6.15 8.75 -13.46
C LEU A 112 -5.92 9.88 -14.48
N PRO A 113 -6.63 9.87 -15.62
CA PRO A 113 -6.41 10.85 -16.70
C PRO A 113 -6.58 12.31 -16.28
N THR A 114 -7.55 12.61 -15.41
CA THR A 114 -7.90 13.97 -15.00
C THR A 114 -7.35 14.37 -13.63
N LEU A 115 -7.21 13.40 -12.71
CA LEU A 115 -6.80 13.66 -11.33
C LEU A 115 -5.30 13.44 -11.09
N GLY A 116 -4.58 12.82 -12.03
CA GLY A 116 -3.21 12.42 -11.82
C GLY A 116 -3.11 11.26 -10.83
N TRP A 117 -2.12 11.26 -9.94
CA TRP A 117 -1.93 10.18 -8.96
C TRP A 117 -2.88 10.35 -7.78
N VAL A 118 -3.76 9.37 -7.59
CA VAL A 118 -4.72 9.31 -6.47
C VAL A 118 -4.37 8.11 -5.58
N GLY A 119 -4.35 8.33 -4.26
CA GLY A 119 -3.98 7.33 -3.27
C GLY A 119 -5.17 6.59 -2.67
N PHE A 120 -4.96 5.31 -2.38
CA PHE A 120 -5.95 4.38 -1.83
C PHE A 120 -5.28 3.55 -0.74
N ASP A 121 -5.66 3.81 0.51
CA ASP A 121 -5.29 3.00 1.66
C ASP A 121 -6.41 1.98 1.93
N VAL A 122 -6.23 0.80 1.36
CA VAL A 122 -7.16 -0.32 1.47
C VAL A 122 -7.31 -0.79 2.91
N SER A 123 -6.25 -0.74 3.72
CA SER A 123 -6.29 -1.24 5.10
C SER A 123 -7.24 -0.41 5.96
N ASN A 124 -7.18 0.90 5.78
CA ASN A 124 -8.04 1.85 6.48
C ASN A 124 -9.34 2.16 5.71
N GLY A 125 -9.44 1.73 4.45
CA GLY A 125 -10.61 1.95 3.59
C GLY A 125 -10.84 3.42 3.26
N MET A 126 -9.76 4.20 3.11
CA MET A 126 -9.82 5.64 2.86
C MET A 126 -8.69 6.11 1.92
N CYS A 127 -8.82 7.32 1.39
CA CYS A 127 -7.71 7.96 0.70
C CYS A 127 -6.74 8.60 1.71
N PRO A 128 -5.42 8.63 1.41
CA PRO A 128 -4.45 9.34 2.23
C PRO A 128 -4.83 10.82 2.43
N THR A 129 -4.72 11.30 3.66
CA THR A 129 -4.97 12.70 4.06
C THR A 129 -3.67 13.40 4.46
N GLU A 130 -3.74 14.59 5.07
CA GLU A 130 -2.62 15.32 5.68
C GLU A 130 -1.84 14.52 6.74
N ARG A 131 -2.40 13.40 7.21
CA ARG A 131 -1.79 12.50 8.20
C ARG A 131 -0.78 11.53 7.60
N TYR A 132 -0.65 11.50 6.28
CA TYR A 132 0.21 10.58 5.55
C TYR A 132 1.43 11.32 5.00
N ILE A 133 2.61 10.80 5.27
CA ILE A 133 3.88 11.29 4.72
C ILE A 133 4.42 10.24 3.76
N ARG A 134 4.42 10.54 2.46
CA ARG A 134 5.03 9.69 1.44
C ARG A 134 6.57 9.74 1.56
N LEU A 135 7.22 8.60 1.67
CA LEU A 135 8.69 8.50 1.65
C LEU A 135 9.21 8.03 0.31
N THR A 136 8.65 6.94 -0.21
CA THR A 136 9.14 6.26 -1.40
C THR A 136 8.00 5.70 -2.22
N THR A 137 8.25 5.49 -3.52
CA THR A 137 7.31 4.80 -4.40
C THR A 137 8.02 3.79 -5.28
N GLY A 138 7.36 2.68 -5.57
CA GLY A 138 7.91 1.60 -6.38
C GLY A 138 6.85 0.80 -7.12
N LEU A 139 7.28 -0.25 -7.81
CA LEU A 139 6.38 -1.22 -8.43
C LEU A 139 5.71 -2.15 -7.41
N ASP A 140 6.35 -2.35 -6.26
CA ASP A 140 5.97 -3.21 -5.14
C ASP A 140 6.75 -2.80 -3.87
N SER A 141 6.53 -3.51 -2.76
CA SER A 141 7.18 -3.20 -1.47
C SER A 141 8.70 -3.27 -1.54
N ARG A 142 9.22 -4.24 -2.31
CA ARG A 142 10.64 -4.39 -2.56
C ARG A 142 11.21 -3.11 -3.16
N SER A 143 10.68 -2.64 -4.27
CA SER A 143 11.21 -1.46 -4.98
C SER A 143 10.90 -0.13 -4.29
N ALA A 144 9.95 -0.12 -3.37
CA ALA A 144 9.65 1.02 -2.51
C ALA A 144 10.34 0.96 -1.13
N ALA A 145 11.17 -0.05 -0.84
CA ALA A 145 11.84 -0.13 0.46
C ALA A 145 12.75 1.10 0.68
N PRO A 146 12.57 1.86 1.79
CA PRO A 146 13.34 3.09 2.04
C PRO A 146 14.82 2.79 2.29
N ILE A 147 15.12 1.64 2.89
CA ILE A 147 16.48 1.15 3.12
C ILE A 147 16.58 -0.25 2.51
N ARG A 148 17.63 -0.50 1.75
CA ARG A 148 18.00 -1.82 1.24
C ARG A 148 19.48 -2.09 1.52
N GLY A 149 19.74 -3.20 2.18
CA GLY A 149 21.09 -3.73 2.40
C GLY A 149 21.28 -5.06 1.68
N ILE A 150 22.53 -5.39 1.36
CA ILE A 150 22.94 -6.74 0.97
C ILE A 150 24.01 -7.17 1.97
N ARG A 151 23.79 -8.31 2.63
CA ARG A 151 24.76 -8.91 3.53
C ARG A 151 25.58 -9.98 2.81
N ARG A 152 26.88 -10.05 3.13
CA ARG A 152 27.78 -11.16 2.75
C ARG A 152 28.52 -11.65 4.00
N GLY A 153 28.41 -12.94 4.33
CA GLY A 153 29.08 -13.57 5.49
C GLY A 153 28.12 -14.37 6.39
N SER A 154 28.65 -15.12 7.35
CA SER A 154 27.90 -15.91 8.35
C SER A 154 27.65 -15.11 9.65
N GLY A 155 26.64 -15.52 10.45
CA GLY A 155 26.22 -14.89 11.73
C GLY A 155 24.74 -14.48 11.74
N ASP A 156 24.21 -14.05 12.89
CA ASP A 156 22.85 -13.51 13.00
C ASP A 156 22.86 -11.97 12.85
N GLU A 157 21.81 -11.42 12.26
CA GLU A 157 21.62 -9.97 12.11
C GLU A 157 20.23 -9.61 12.67
N SER A 158 20.17 -8.53 13.42
CA SER A 158 18.92 -7.93 13.89
C SER A 158 18.96 -6.44 13.64
N MET A 159 17.88 -5.87 13.14
CA MET A 159 17.73 -4.43 12.92
C MET A 159 16.52 -3.97 13.73
N SER A 160 16.74 -3.04 14.67
CA SER A 160 15.66 -2.34 15.35
C SER A 160 15.45 -0.99 14.68
N VAL A 161 14.19 -0.66 14.38
CA VAL A 161 13.80 0.62 13.79
C VAL A 161 12.62 1.14 14.60
N GLU A 162 12.77 2.33 15.16
CA GLU A 162 11.72 3.03 15.89
C GLU A 162 11.46 4.37 15.20
N VAL A 163 10.19 4.64 14.87
CA VAL A 163 9.76 5.90 14.28
C VAL A 163 8.50 6.37 14.98
N ALA A 164 8.53 7.57 15.53
CA ALA A 164 7.37 8.25 16.10
C ALA A 164 6.99 9.44 15.22
N VAL A 165 5.71 9.54 14.85
CA VAL A 165 5.13 10.73 14.20
C VAL A 165 4.25 11.42 15.21
N LEU A 166 4.56 12.67 15.53
CA LEU A 166 3.85 13.46 16.54
C LEU A 166 3.23 14.69 15.89
N GLN A 167 2.01 15.03 16.32
CA GLN A 167 1.40 16.30 15.96
C GLN A 167 2.01 17.42 16.81
N GLU A 168 2.57 18.44 16.17
CA GLU A 168 3.06 19.62 16.88
C GLU A 168 1.87 20.45 17.36
N SER A 169 1.68 20.54 18.68
CA SER A 169 0.67 21.42 19.28
C SER A 169 1.09 22.87 19.06
N ALA A 170 0.28 23.65 18.33
CA ALA A 170 0.52 25.07 18.11
C ALA A 170 0.62 25.81 19.45
N GLN A 171 1.80 26.31 19.79
CA GLN A 171 1.94 27.23 20.92
C GLN A 171 1.12 28.48 20.63
N ALA A 172 0.09 28.72 21.44
CA ALA A 172 -0.69 29.94 21.41
C ALA A 172 0.27 31.13 21.61
N GLN A 173 0.51 31.85 20.53
CA GLN A 173 1.30 33.07 20.53
C GLN A 173 0.44 34.16 21.20
N GLN A 174 0.51 34.22 22.54
CA GLN A 174 0.03 35.38 23.29
C GLN A 174 1.01 36.53 23.08
N GLN A 175 0.59 37.54 22.32
CA GLN A 175 1.08 38.91 22.41
C GLN A 175 -0.11 39.82 22.68
#